data_AF-A0A559L4M3-F1
#
_entry.id   AF-A0A559L4M3-F1
#
_cell.length_a   1.000
_cell.length_b   1.000
_cell.length_c   1.000
_cell.angle_alpha   90.00
_cell.angle_beta   90.00
_cell.angle_gamma   90.00
#
_symmetry.space_group_name_H-M   'P 1'
#
loop_
_entity.id
_entity.type
_entity.pdbx_description
1 polymer ?
#
loop_
_entity_poly.entity_id
_entity_poly.type
_entity_poly.pdbx_seq_one_letter_code
_entity_poly.pdbx_strand_id
1 'polypeptide(L)'
;MPTNRAAWIRGPKSYPLEVGPATFPTPKSGEVIIKAQTYALNPVEWKVQEQDFFVKTYPFILGADVAGYVEDVGEGVTHVQKGQRVMGYCIGLGVNDPAFGGFQLYPTLFASLVCPIPDSLSFDEAAVAPLAVTTAAVNLYHRSHIGLPLPSLNPQPSGKAILVWGGSSSVGSTAIQLSVASGLEVICTASKLNHNLVKSVGATTVLDYKSPTIVQDVVSVLSGRELVGIFDAISEPESMRPVSEILDQVGSHKVGLVVPPTIELSKNFIPTLCKASHEHIL
;
A
#
# COMPACT_ATOMS: atom_id res chain seq x y z
N MET A 1 -34.49 -3.79 -7.30
CA MET A 1 -33.11 -4.13 -6.89
C MET A 1 -32.29 -2.85 -6.88
N PRO A 2 -31.34 -2.66 -5.95
CA PRO A 2 -30.40 -1.54 -6.02
C PRO A 2 -29.71 -1.50 -7.38
N THR A 3 -29.51 -0.30 -7.92
CA THR A 3 -28.77 -0.09 -9.17
C THR A 3 -27.32 0.27 -8.84
N ASN A 4 -26.37 -0.34 -9.56
CA ASN A 4 -24.95 -0.01 -9.43
C ASN A 4 -24.57 1.09 -10.43
N ARG A 5 -23.65 1.96 -10.02
CA ARG A 5 -23.06 3.02 -10.83
C ARG A 5 -21.57 3.09 -10.52
N ALA A 6 -20.77 3.39 -11.53
CA ALA A 6 -19.33 3.45 -11.43
C ALA A 6 -18.76 4.64 -12.20
N ALA A 7 -17.55 5.06 -11.81
CA ALA A 7 -16.71 5.96 -12.59
C ALA A 7 -15.83 5.13 -13.53
N TRP A 8 -16.13 5.21 -14.84
CA TRP A 8 -15.49 4.41 -15.87
C TRP A 8 -14.32 5.16 -16.51
N ILE A 9 -13.19 4.47 -16.68
CA ILE A 9 -12.18 4.86 -17.68
C ILE A 9 -12.54 4.17 -19.00
N ARG A 10 -12.81 4.94 -20.05
CA ARG A 10 -13.37 4.42 -21.32
C ARG A 10 -12.33 3.86 -22.28
N GLY A 11 -11.08 4.25 -22.10
CA GLY A 11 -9.99 3.85 -22.98
C GLY A 11 -8.64 4.24 -22.39
N PRO A 12 -7.55 3.88 -23.08
CA PRO A 12 -6.20 4.22 -22.66
C PRO A 12 -6.04 5.73 -22.57
N LYS A 13 -5.42 6.18 -21.49
CA LYS A 13 -5.16 7.60 -21.20
C LYS A 13 -6.37 8.53 -21.28
N SER A 14 -7.53 8.02 -20.85
CA SER A 14 -8.80 8.74 -20.90
C SER A 14 -9.04 9.62 -19.66
N TYR A 15 -9.49 10.85 -19.91
CA TYR A 15 -9.90 11.85 -18.91
C TYR A 15 -11.11 12.65 -19.42
N PRO A 16 -12.06 13.03 -18.53
CA PRO A 16 -12.22 12.58 -17.15
C PRO A 16 -12.79 11.15 -17.08
N LEU A 17 -12.87 10.57 -15.88
CA LEU A 17 -13.68 9.37 -15.67
C LEU A 17 -15.16 9.68 -15.93
N GLU A 18 -15.88 8.75 -16.55
CA GLU A 18 -17.29 8.90 -16.89
C GLU A 18 -18.18 8.13 -15.90
N VAL A 19 -19.02 8.85 -15.16
CA VAL A 19 -19.98 8.20 -14.25
C VAL A 19 -21.16 7.63 -15.03
N GLY A 20 -21.35 6.31 -14.98
CA GLY A 20 -22.41 5.62 -15.70
C GLY A 20 -22.95 4.40 -14.97
N PRO A 21 -23.96 3.72 -15.55
CA PRO A 21 -24.44 2.44 -15.04
C PRO A 21 -23.31 1.40 -14.97
N ALA A 22 -23.37 0.53 -13.98
CA ALA A 22 -22.53 -0.65 -13.87
C ALA A 22 -23.40 -1.87 -13.49
N THR A 23 -22.92 -3.07 -13.80
CA THR A 23 -23.61 -4.31 -13.42
C THR A 23 -23.64 -4.41 -11.89
N PHE A 24 -24.80 -4.74 -11.32
CA PHE A 24 -24.88 -5.09 -9.91
C PHE A 24 -24.29 -6.50 -9.73
N PRO A 25 -23.22 -6.68 -8.95
CA PRO A 25 -22.55 -7.98 -8.86
C PRO A 25 -23.33 -8.97 -8.00
N THR A 26 -23.09 -10.25 -8.23
CA THR A 26 -23.48 -11.36 -7.34
C THR A 26 -22.17 -11.97 -6.81
N PRO A 27 -21.97 -12.07 -5.48
CA PRO A 27 -20.71 -12.58 -4.95
C PRO A 27 -20.56 -14.08 -5.24
N LYS A 28 -19.38 -14.49 -5.72
CA LYS A 28 -18.99 -15.91 -5.81
C LYS A 28 -18.39 -16.38 -4.48
N SER A 29 -18.07 -17.68 -4.38
CA SER A 29 -17.39 -18.25 -3.20
C SER A 29 -16.16 -17.42 -2.82
N GLY A 30 -16.06 -17.03 -1.54
CA GLY A 30 -14.96 -16.21 -1.01
C GLY A 30 -15.01 -14.71 -1.38
N GLU A 31 -16.06 -14.24 -2.06
CA GLU A 31 -16.24 -12.83 -2.42
C GLU A 31 -17.25 -12.11 -1.50
N VAL A 32 -17.11 -10.80 -1.40
CA VAL A 32 -17.99 -9.90 -0.64
C VAL A 32 -18.37 -8.72 -1.53
N ILE A 33 -19.64 -8.31 -1.48
CA ILE A 33 -20.08 -7.05 -2.08
C ILE A 33 -20.18 -6.00 -0.99
N ILE A 34 -19.51 -4.86 -1.17
CA ILE A 34 -19.59 -3.74 -0.23
C ILE A 34 -20.49 -2.66 -0.82
N LYS A 35 -21.52 -2.23 -0.10
CA LYS A 35 -22.21 -0.97 -0.35
C LYS A 35 -21.32 0.17 0.14
N ALA A 36 -20.60 0.77 -0.79
CA ALA A 36 -19.60 1.78 -0.49
C ALA A 36 -20.21 3.05 0.13
N GLN A 37 -19.48 3.65 1.07
CA GLN A 37 -19.80 4.94 1.70
C GLN A 37 -18.70 5.96 1.41
N THR A 38 -17.45 5.55 1.53
CA THR A 38 -16.26 6.38 1.26
C THR A 38 -15.25 5.60 0.43
N TYR A 39 -14.51 6.31 -0.42
CA TYR A 39 -13.38 5.81 -1.19
C TYR A 39 -12.17 6.70 -0.93
N ALA A 40 -10.97 6.16 -0.99
CA ALA A 40 -9.75 6.95 -1.01
C ALA A 40 -9.13 6.99 -2.42
N LEU A 41 -8.43 8.08 -2.72
CA LEU A 41 -7.65 8.23 -3.94
C LEU A 41 -6.20 7.86 -3.66
N ASN A 42 -5.58 7.09 -4.56
CA ASN A 42 -4.19 6.71 -4.48
C ASN A 42 -3.41 7.19 -5.72
N PRO A 43 -2.07 7.18 -5.67
CA PRO A 43 -1.27 7.52 -6.84
C PRO A 43 -1.48 6.59 -8.04
N VAL A 44 -1.86 5.32 -7.79
CA VAL A 44 -2.02 4.33 -8.86
C VAL A 44 -3.10 4.74 -9.85
N GLU A 45 -4.19 5.39 -9.42
CA GLU A 45 -5.28 5.74 -10.33
C GLU A 45 -4.85 6.79 -11.37
N TRP A 46 -4.22 7.89 -10.95
CA TRP A 46 -3.75 8.89 -11.92
C TRP A 46 -2.59 8.36 -12.77
N LYS A 47 -1.71 7.54 -12.20
CA LYS A 47 -0.62 6.92 -12.98
C LYS A 47 -1.19 6.03 -14.09
N VAL A 48 -2.21 5.22 -13.79
CA VAL A 48 -2.87 4.37 -14.80
C VAL A 48 -3.47 5.23 -15.91
N GLN A 49 -4.12 6.35 -15.55
CA GLN A 49 -4.62 7.28 -16.54
C GLN A 49 -3.48 7.93 -17.35
N GLU A 50 -2.31 8.25 -16.82
CA GLU A 50 -1.25 8.93 -17.60
C GLU A 50 -0.43 7.97 -18.46
N GLN A 51 -0.19 6.78 -17.93
CA GLN A 51 0.83 5.86 -18.43
C GLN A 51 0.24 4.64 -19.13
N ASP A 52 -1.06 4.35 -18.97
CA ASP A 52 -1.77 3.20 -19.57
C ASP A 52 -1.09 1.86 -19.27
N PHE A 53 -1.00 1.54 -17.97
CA PHE A 53 -0.49 0.25 -17.48
C PHE A 53 -1.53 -0.46 -16.62
N PHE A 54 -1.32 -1.77 -16.41
CA PHE A 54 -2.20 -2.72 -15.70
C PHE A 54 -3.57 -3.01 -16.35
N VAL A 55 -4.27 -2.02 -16.91
CA VAL A 55 -5.56 -2.25 -17.57
C VAL A 55 -5.35 -2.96 -18.91
N LYS A 56 -5.86 -4.19 -19.05
CA LYS A 56 -5.77 -4.97 -20.30
C LYS A 56 -7.01 -4.81 -21.17
N THR A 57 -8.14 -4.42 -20.59
CA THR A 57 -9.42 -4.33 -21.30
C THR A 57 -10.22 -3.13 -20.81
N TYR A 58 -10.71 -2.34 -21.76
CA TYR A 58 -11.56 -1.18 -21.53
C TYR A 58 -13.00 -1.45 -22.00
N PRO A 59 -14.01 -0.79 -21.40
CA PRO A 59 -13.92 0.17 -20.29
C PRO A 59 -13.61 -0.51 -18.95
N PHE A 60 -13.00 0.22 -18.02
CA PHE A 60 -12.58 -0.31 -16.71
C PHE A 60 -13.04 0.59 -15.55
N ILE A 61 -13.05 0.06 -14.32
CA ILE A 61 -13.36 0.80 -13.09
C ILE A 61 -12.10 0.81 -12.21
N LEU A 62 -11.58 1.99 -11.91
CA LEU A 62 -10.40 2.17 -11.03
C LEU A 62 -10.81 2.21 -9.54
N GLY A 63 -9.85 2.46 -8.66
CA GLY A 63 -10.06 2.63 -7.22
C GLY A 63 -9.58 1.43 -6.42
N ALA A 64 -8.66 1.67 -5.50
CA ALA A 64 -8.08 0.66 -4.63
C ALA A 64 -8.76 0.54 -3.26
N ASP A 65 -9.36 1.62 -2.74
CA ASP A 65 -9.79 1.65 -1.34
C ASP A 65 -11.28 1.95 -1.22
N VAL A 66 -11.95 1.18 -0.35
CA VAL A 66 -13.35 1.39 -0.03
C VAL A 66 -13.63 1.14 1.45
N ALA A 67 -14.54 1.93 2.01
CA ALA A 67 -15.17 1.68 3.29
C ALA A 67 -16.69 1.79 3.15
N GLY A 68 -17.42 0.88 3.78
CA GLY A 68 -18.88 0.83 3.67
C GLY A 68 -19.52 -0.31 4.44
N TYR A 69 -20.70 -0.71 4.00
CA TYR A 69 -21.44 -1.82 4.60
C TYR A 69 -21.30 -3.06 3.75
N VAL A 70 -21.19 -4.24 4.35
CA VAL A 70 -21.37 -5.50 3.62
C VAL A 70 -22.80 -5.55 3.07
N GLU A 71 -22.94 -5.57 1.75
CA GLU A 71 -24.22 -5.74 1.08
C GLU A 71 -24.58 -7.21 0.95
N ASP A 72 -23.61 -8.04 0.56
CA ASP A 72 -23.81 -9.47 0.38
C ASP A 72 -22.49 -10.24 0.51
N VAL A 73 -22.59 -11.54 0.81
CA VAL A 73 -21.43 -12.43 0.98
C VAL A 73 -21.61 -13.70 0.17
N GLY A 74 -20.52 -14.16 -0.44
CA GLY A 74 -20.49 -15.42 -1.15
C GLY A 74 -20.28 -16.62 -0.21
N GLU A 75 -20.36 -17.82 -0.80
CA GLU A 75 -20.13 -19.07 -0.08
C GLU A 75 -18.75 -19.09 0.62
N GLY A 76 -18.69 -19.67 1.82
CA GLY A 76 -17.45 -19.83 2.60
C GLY A 76 -16.99 -18.59 3.36
N VAL A 77 -17.59 -17.42 3.14
CA VAL A 77 -17.29 -16.20 3.92
C VAL A 77 -17.96 -16.27 5.29
N THR A 78 -17.16 -16.20 6.35
CA THR A 78 -17.65 -16.39 7.73
C THR A 78 -17.23 -15.30 8.72
N HIS A 79 -16.19 -14.50 8.41
CA HIS A 79 -15.67 -13.46 9.31
C HIS A 79 -16.35 -12.10 9.16
N VAL A 80 -17.20 -11.93 8.13
CA VAL A 80 -18.02 -10.74 7.92
C VAL A 80 -19.44 -11.12 7.52
N GLN A 81 -20.41 -10.24 7.79
CA GLN A 81 -21.83 -10.49 7.49
C GLN A 81 -22.55 -9.24 6.98
N LYS A 82 -23.66 -9.43 6.25
CA LYS A 82 -24.51 -8.35 5.73
C LYS A 82 -24.83 -7.30 6.80
N GLY A 83 -24.71 -6.03 6.42
CA GLY A 83 -24.95 -4.87 7.29
C GLY A 83 -23.75 -4.48 8.18
N GLN A 84 -22.67 -5.25 8.21
CA GLN A 84 -21.49 -4.91 8.99
C GLN A 84 -20.67 -3.79 8.34
N ARG A 85 -20.10 -2.90 9.16
CA ARG A 85 -19.16 -1.85 8.71
C ARG A 85 -17.80 -2.47 8.43
N VAL A 86 -17.31 -2.31 7.21
CA VAL A 86 -16.06 -2.91 6.73
C VAL A 86 -15.26 -1.93 5.87
N MET A 87 -13.94 -2.13 5.86
CA MET A 87 -13.02 -1.53 4.90
C MET A 87 -12.34 -2.63 4.10
N GLY A 88 -11.89 -2.33 2.89
CA GLY A 88 -11.23 -3.33 2.07
C GLY A 88 -10.41 -2.78 0.91
N TYR A 89 -9.49 -3.62 0.45
CA TYR A 89 -8.60 -3.35 -0.68
C TYR A 89 -9.17 -3.98 -1.96
N CYS A 90 -9.60 -3.12 -2.88
CA CYS A 90 -10.10 -3.44 -4.21
C CYS A 90 -8.95 -3.76 -5.15
N ILE A 91 -8.83 -5.02 -5.59
CA ILE A 91 -7.74 -5.48 -6.46
C ILE A 91 -8.10 -5.56 -7.94
N GLY A 92 -9.02 -4.71 -8.41
CA GLY A 92 -9.47 -4.66 -9.81
C GLY A 92 -8.32 -4.67 -10.82
N LEU A 93 -7.29 -3.83 -10.61
CA LEU A 93 -6.11 -3.78 -11.48
C LEU A 93 -5.30 -5.08 -11.48
N GLY A 94 -5.25 -5.80 -10.36
CA GLY A 94 -4.50 -7.05 -10.23
C GLY A 94 -5.20 -8.25 -10.89
N VAL A 95 -6.52 -8.34 -10.78
CA VAL A 95 -7.33 -9.40 -11.42
C VAL A 95 -7.83 -9.03 -12.81
N ASN A 96 -7.69 -7.78 -13.22
CA ASN A 96 -8.19 -7.22 -14.48
C ASN A 96 -9.70 -7.46 -14.66
N ASP A 97 -10.48 -7.16 -13.61
CA ASP A 97 -11.94 -7.23 -13.62
C ASP A 97 -12.53 -5.93 -13.06
N PRO A 98 -13.36 -5.19 -13.83
CA PRO A 98 -13.97 -3.95 -13.36
C PRO A 98 -14.93 -4.15 -12.18
N ALA A 99 -15.49 -5.34 -11.94
CA ALA A 99 -16.30 -5.61 -10.76
C ALA A 99 -15.50 -5.43 -9.45
N PHE A 100 -14.17 -5.60 -9.51
CA PHE A 100 -13.26 -5.45 -8.38
C PHE A 100 -12.64 -4.05 -8.27
N GLY A 101 -13.09 -3.08 -9.06
CA GLY A 101 -12.67 -1.68 -8.98
C GLY A 101 -13.44 -0.89 -7.91
N GLY A 102 -12.76 -0.12 -7.08
CA GLY A 102 -13.37 0.57 -5.94
C GLY A 102 -14.30 1.73 -6.30
N PHE A 103 -14.12 2.43 -7.42
CA PHE A 103 -14.92 3.61 -7.80
C PHE A 103 -16.30 3.24 -8.36
N GLN A 104 -17.06 2.47 -7.60
CA GLN A 104 -18.44 2.09 -7.87
C GLN A 104 -19.22 1.92 -6.57
N LEU A 105 -20.56 1.98 -6.64
CA LEU A 105 -21.41 1.90 -5.45
C LEU A 105 -21.38 0.51 -4.77
N TYR A 106 -21.14 -0.54 -5.55
CA TYR A 106 -21.15 -1.93 -5.09
C TYR A 106 -19.95 -2.73 -5.64
N PRO A 107 -18.70 -2.45 -5.21
CA PRO A 107 -17.54 -3.23 -5.61
C PRO A 107 -17.59 -4.65 -5.05
N THR A 108 -17.07 -5.60 -5.82
CA THR A 108 -16.72 -6.96 -5.39
C THR A 108 -15.31 -6.97 -4.81
N LEU A 109 -15.12 -7.65 -3.68
CA LEU A 109 -13.81 -7.85 -3.06
C LEU A 109 -13.63 -9.31 -2.67
N PHE A 110 -12.38 -9.78 -2.62
CA PHE A 110 -12.08 -11.03 -1.92
C PHE A 110 -12.25 -10.81 -0.42
N ALA A 111 -12.91 -11.74 0.26
CA ALA A 111 -13.18 -11.63 1.68
C ALA A 111 -11.90 -11.55 2.52
N SER A 112 -10.78 -12.12 2.04
CA SER A 112 -9.45 -12.02 2.66
C SER A 112 -8.85 -10.60 2.64
N LEU A 113 -9.39 -9.71 1.81
CA LEU A 113 -8.98 -8.31 1.69
C LEU A 113 -9.98 -7.34 2.34
N VAL A 114 -10.91 -7.87 3.16
CA VAL A 114 -11.94 -7.12 3.86
C VAL A 114 -11.80 -7.34 5.35
N CYS A 115 -11.84 -6.26 6.13
CA CYS A 115 -11.84 -6.33 7.58
C CYS A 115 -12.93 -5.43 8.21
N PRO A 116 -13.47 -5.82 9.38
CA PRO A 116 -14.38 -4.98 10.14
C PRO A 116 -13.76 -3.63 10.53
N ILE A 117 -14.55 -2.56 10.45
CA ILE A 117 -14.16 -1.25 10.95
C ILE A 117 -14.44 -1.20 12.47
N PRO A 118 -13.45 -0.87 13.31
CA PRO A 118 -13.68 -0.62 14.74
C PRO A 118 -14.70 0.50 14.95
N ASP A 119 -15.52 0.39 16.01
CA ASP A 119 -16.55 1.40 16.31
C ASP A 119 -15.97 2.82 16.50
N SER A 120 -14.70 2.92 16.89
CA SER A 120 -13.99 4.18 17.09
C SER A 120 -13.56 4.90 15.80
N LEU A 121 -13.62 4.24 14.64
CA LEU A 121 -13.23 4.85 13.36
C LEU A 121 -14.46 5.17 12.52
N SER A 122 -14.47 6.33 11.88
CA SER A 122 -15.43 6.68 10.82
C SER A 122 -15.13 5.91 9.51
N PHE A 123 -16.02 6.00 8.52
CA PHE A 123 -15.74 5.46 7.19
C PHE A 123 -14.58 6.19 6.50
N ASP A 124 -14.43 7.49 6.71
CA ASP A 124 -13.39 8.30 6.10
C ASP A 124 -12.01 7.93 6.63
N GLU A 125 -11.89 7.74 7.96
CA GLU A 125 -10.65 7.27 8.59
C GLU A 125 -10.31 5.83 8.19
N ALA A 126 -11.32 4.98 7.98
CA ALA A 126 -11.11 3.60 7.56
C ALA A 126 -10.70 3.49 6.08
N ALA A 127 -11.27 4.31 5.20
CA ALA A 127 -11.03 4.23 3.76
C ALA A 127 -9.58 4.55 3.35
N VAL A 128 -8.80 5.25 4.17
CA VAL A 128 -7.41 5.62 3.84
C VAL A 128 -6.38 4.52 4.15
N ALA A 129 -6.80 3.44 4.79
CA ALA A 129 -5.93 2.37 5.26
C ALA A 129 -5.64 1.22 4.26
N PRO A 130 -6.60 0.69 3.47
CA PRO A 130 -6.47 -0.67 2.93
C PRO A 130 -5.27 -0.87 1.98
N LEU A 131 -5.08 -0.03 0.96
CA LEU A 131 -3.94 -0.11 0.06
C LEU A 131 -2.64 0.13 0.80
N ALA A 132 -2.58 1.14 1.68
CA ALA A 132 -1.36 1.50 2.38
C ALA A 132 -0.89 0.38 3.32
N VAL A 133 -1.82 -0.20 4.09
CA VAL A 133 -1.56 -1.34 4.97
C VAL A 133 -1.16 -2.57 4.17
N THR A 134 -1.89 -2.92 3.12
CA THR A 134 -1.58 -4.10 2.30
C THR A 134 -0.19 -3.97 1.65
N THR A 135 0.09 -2.80 1.07
CA THR A 135 1.38 -2.52 0.41
C THR A 135 2.55 -2.60 1.39
N ALA A 136 2.40 -2.01 2.57
CA ALA A 136 3.42 -2.06 3.61
C ALA A 136 3.59 -3.49 4.15
N ALA A 137 2.49 -4.18 4.44
CA ALA A 137 2.51 -5.52 5.02
C ALA A 137 3.16 -6.56 4.10
N VAL A 138 2.86 -6.56 2.79
CA VAL A 138 3.49 -7.50 1.85
C VAL A 138 5.00 -7.28 1.80
N ASN A 139 5.45 -6.04 1.67
CA ASN A 139 6.87 -5.71 1.62
C ASN A 139 7.62 -6.02 2.93
N LEU A 140 6.98 -5.76 4.07
CA LEU A 140 7.60 -5.97 5.39
C LEU A 140 7.59 -7.45 5.79
N TYR A 141 6.50 -8.19 5.60
CA TYR A 141 6.28 -9.50 6.22
C TYR A 141 6.40 -10.69 5.28
N HIS A 142 6.16 -10.52 3.97
CA HIS A 142 6.24 -11.66 3.06
C HIS A 142 7.66 -12.22 3.00
N ARG A 143 7.81 -13.55 3.06
CA ARG A 143 9.13 -14.22 3.20
C ARG A 143 10.09 -13.95 2.03
N SER A 144 9.54 -13.72 0.83
CA SER A 144 10.34 -13.32 -0.34
C SER A 144 10.75 -11.85 -0.33
N HIS A 145 10.13 -11.02 0.51
CA HIS A 145 10.46 -9.61 0.71
C HIS A 145 11.31 -9.44 1.96
N ILE A 146 11.20 -8.36 2.73
CA ILE A 146 12.04 -8.11 3.90
C ILE A 146 11.92 -9.27 4.91
N GLY A 147 10.71 -9.81 5.12
CA GLY A 147 10.48 -11.03 5.88
C GLY A 147 10.59 -10.83 7.40
N LEU A 148 10.08 -9.71 7.90
CA LEU A 148 10.01 -9.38 9.32
C LEU A 148 9.06 -10.30 10.08
N PRO A 149 9.24 -10.46 11.41
CA PRO A 149 8.21 -11.03 12.26
C PRO A 149 6.94 -10.18 12.19
N LEU A 150 5.79 -10.84 12.25
CA LEU A 150 4.48 -10.18 12.28
C LEU A 150 4.40 -9.18 13.44
N PRO A 151 3.62 -8.08 13.28
CA PRO A 151 3.54 -7.04 14.28
C PRO A 151 2.82 -7.53 15.53
N SER A 152 3.16 -6.94 16.67
CA SER A 152 2.57 -7.19 17.98
C SER A 152 2.10 -5.88 18.61
N LEU A 153 1.05 -5.94 19.44
CA LEU A 153 0.64 -4.82 20.28
C LEU A 153 1.64 -4.52 21.40
N ASN A 154 2.50 -5.50 21.74
CA ASN A 154 3.55 -5.38 22.74
C ASN A 154 4.90 -5.80 22.13
N PRO A 155 5.46 -5.01 21.19
CA PRO A 155 6.71 -5.36 20.53
C PRO A 155 7.86 -5.37 21.54
N GLN A 156 8.75 -6.36 21.40
CA GLN A 156 10.03 -6.36 22.11
C GLN A 156 11.10 -5.75 21.20
N PRO A 157 11.98 -4.87 21.72
CA PRO A 157 13.07 -4.32 20.91
C PRO A 157 13.94 -5.42 20.33
N SER A 158 14.03 -5.47 19.00
CA SER A 158 14.85 -6.45 18.27
C SER A 158 16.34 -6.12 18.29
N GLY A 159 16.69 -4.87 18.63
CA GLY A 159 18.05 -4.34 18.47
C GLY A 159 18.45 -4.04 17.02
N LYS A 160 17.51 -4.21 16.07
CA LYS A 160 17.74 -4.01 14.63
C LYS A 160 17.03 -2.75 14.12
N ALA A 161 17.50 -2.24 13.00
CA ALA A 161 16.97 -1.03 12.38
C ALA A 161 16.45 -1.30 10.97
N ILE A 162 15.50 -0.48 10.52
CA ILE A 162 15.02 -0.39 9.14
C ILE A 162 15.11 1.06 8.66
N LEU A 163 15.48 1.26 7.40
CA LEU A 163 15.38 2.56 6.73
C LEU A 163 14.06 2.63 5.96
N VAL A 164 13.21 3.62 6.25
CA VAL A 164 12.00 3.94 5.49
C VAL A 164 12.22 5.23 4.70
N TRP A 165 12.36 5.13 3.39
CA TRP A 165 12.46 6.30 2.52
C TRP A 165 11.06 6.84 2.17
N GLY A 166 10.82 8.13 2.39
CA GLY A 166 9.53 8.76 2.10
C GLY A 166 8.45 8.53 3.16
N GLY A 167 8.79 8.61 4.45
CA GLY A 167 7.89 8.21 5.55
C GLY A 167 6.65 9.07 5.76
N SER A 168 6.56 10.26 5.15
CA SER A 168 5.35 11.08 5.23
C SER A 168 4.28 10.71 4.19
N SER A 169 4.53 9.72 3.34
CA SER A 169 3.50 9.13 2.48
C SER A 169 2.56 8.22 3.28
N SER A 170 1.36 7.93 2.76
CA SER A 170 0.42 7.00 3.43
C SER A 170 1.04 5.61 3.66
N VAL A 171 1.70 5.06 2.63
CA VAL A 171 2.41 3.78 2.72
C VAL A 171 3.61 3.88 3.66
N GLY A 172 4.41 4.94 3.57
CA GLY A 172 5.59 5.13 4.43
C GLY A 172 5.24 5.28 5.91
N SER A 173 4.22 6.07 6.25
CA SER A 173 3.72 6.22 7.62
C SER A 173 3.15 4.92 8.17
N THR A 174 2.54 4.10 7.31
CA THR A 174 2.07 2.76 7.68
C THR A 174 3.24 1.80 7.89
N ALA A 175 4.26 1.84 7.02
CA ALA A 175 5.45 1.02 7.15
C ALA A 175 6.25 1.33 8.42
N ILE A 176 6.32 2.60 8.84
CA ILE A 176 6.93 3.00 10.12
C ILE A 176 6.20 2.34 11.29
N GLN A 177 4.88 2.52 11.38
CA GLN A 177 4.09 1.97 12.49
C GLN A 177 4.17 0.45 12.56
N LEU A 178 4.09 -0.23 11.42
CA LEU A 178 4.24 -1.67 11.31
C LEU A 178 5.64 -2.13 11.74
N SER A 179 6.69 -1.42 11.33
CA SER A 179 8.07 -1.74 11.73
C SER A 179 8.30 -1.56 13.23
N VAL A 180 7.73 -0.51 13.83
CA VAL A 180 7.75 -0.30 15.29
C VAL A 180 6.99 -1.43 16.00
N ALA A 181 5.83 -1.83 15.48
CA ALA A 181 5.06 -2.96 16.00
C ALA A 181 5.78 -4.32 15.82
N SER A 182 6.81 -4.40 14.97
CA SER A 182 7.74 -5.54 14.87
C SER A 182 9.01 -5.38 15.72
N GLY A 183 9.10 -4.33 16.53
CA GLY A 183 10.21 -4.10 17.46
C GLY A 183 11.47 -3.50 16.83
N LEU A 184 11.37 -2.88 15.65
CA LEU A 184 12.50 -2.26 14.97
C LEU A 184 12.71 -0.80 15.39
N GLU A 185 13.96 -0.36 15.37
CA GLU A 185 14.28 1.06 15.28
C GLU A 185 14.00 1.55 13.85
N VAL A 186 13.25 2.64 13.71
CA VAL A 186 12.92 3.17 12.38
C VAL A 186 13.67 4.46 12.10
N ILE A 187 14.57 4.40 11.14
CA ILE A 187 15.24 5.56 10.55
C ILE A 187 14.48 5.93 9.29
N CYS A 188 14.20 7.21 9.09
CA CYS A 188 13.31 7.63 8.03
C CYS A 188 13.81 8.88 7.30
N THR A 189 13.45 9.01 6.02
CA THR A 189 13.57 10.27 5.28
C THR A 189 12.19 10.89 5.03
N ALA A 190 12.10 12.21 5.22
CA ALA A 190 10.91 13.01 4.92
C ALA A 190 11.29 14.49 4.79
N SER A 191 10.44 15.31 4.17
CA SER A 191 10.67 16.76 4.14
C SER A 191 10.63 17.33 5.56
N LYS A 192 11.41 18.39 5.83
CA LYS A 192 11.47 19.03 7.17
C LYS A 192 10.11 19.35 7.78
N LEU A 193 9.16 19.81 6.95
CA LEU A 193 7.79 20.11 7.36
C LEU A 193 7.09 18.91 8.02
N ASN A 194 7.39 17.70 7.55
CA ASN A 194 6.73 16.46 7.98
C ASN A 194 7.50 15.72 9.08
N HIS A 195 8.62 16.25 9.59
CA HIS A 195 9.41 15.56 10.61
C HIS A 195 8.62 15.28 11.88
N ASN A 196 7.78 16.20 12.32
CA ASN A 196 6.94 16.00 13.51
C ASN A 196 5.92 14.88 13.31
N LEU A 197 5.26 14.83 12.15
CA LEU A 197 4.33 13.76 11.78
C LEU A 197 5.03 12.39 11.76
N VAL A 198 6.19 12.31 11.11
CA VAL A 198 6.94 11.06 10.96
C VAL A 198 7.47 10.55 12.30
N LYS A 199 7.87 11.46 13.20
CA LYS A 199 8.21 11.11 14.59
C LYS A 199 6.99 10.65 15.39
N SER A 200 5.83 11.31 15.23
CA SER A 200 4.62 10.93 15.97
C SER A 200 4.10 9.54 15.61
N VAL A 201 4.42 9.03 14.41
CA VAL A 201 4.07 7.66 14.00
C VAL A 201 5.16 6.63 14.30
N GLY A 202 6.27 7.04 14.95
CA GLY A 202 7.23 6.12 15.57
C GLY A 202 8.66 6.13 15.02
N ALA A 203 9.01 6.98 14.06
CA ALA A 203 10.39 7.09 13.60
C ALA A 203 11.29 7.70 14.71
N THR A 204 12.42 7.05 14.98
CA THR A 204 13.40 7.55 15.98
C THR A 204 14.30 8.63 15.40
N THR A 205 14.65 8.50 14.13
CA THR A 205 15.46 9.46 13.39
C THR A 205 14.76 9.84 12.09
N VAL A 206 14.68 11.14 11.80
CA VAL A 206 14.09 11.65 10.56
C VAL A 206 15.06 12.61 9.90
N LEU A 207 15.44 12.32 8.66
CA LEU A 207 16.40 13.07 7.86
C LEU A 207 15.68 13.76 6.69
N ASP A 208 16.15 14.96 6.32
CA ASP A 208 15.59 15.68 5.17
C ASP A 208 16.14 15.08 3.87
N TYR A 209 15.28 14.42 3.09
CA TYR A 209 15.71 13.81 1.82
C TYR A 209 16.23 14.83 0.80
N LYS A 210 15.96 16.12 0.99
CA LYS A 210 16.48 17.22 0.16
C LYS A 210 17.88 17.69 0.57
N SER A 211 18.44 17.15 1.66
CA SER A 211 19.79 17.47 2.09
C SER A 211 20.80 17.05 1.02
N PRO A 212 21.76 17.92 0.64
CA PRO A 212 22.82 17.55 -0.31
C PRO A 212 23.74 16.44 0.23
N THR A 213 23.72 16.20 1.55
CA THR A 213 24.50 15.15 2.24
C THR A 213 23.65 13.97 2.67
N ILE A 214 22.40 13.83 2.19
CA ILE A 214 21.44 12.83 2.69
C ILE A 214 22.01 11.41 2.69
N VAL A 215 22.77 11.03 1.66
CA VAL A 215 23.39 9.70 1.57
C VAL A 215 24.36 9.48 2.73
N GLN A 216 25.28 10.42 2.96
CA GLN A 216 26.26 10.35 4.03
C GLN A 216 25.60 10.47 5.42
N ASP A 217 24.55 11.29 5.55
CA ASP A 217 23.79 11.45 6.79
C ASP A 217 23.12 10.11 7.17
N VAL A 218 22.49 9.43 6.21
CA VAL A 218 21.89 8.10 6.41
C VAL A 218 22.95 7.05 6.74
N VAL A 219 24.06 6.99 6.00
CA VAL A 219 25.15 6.05 6.26
C VAL A 219 25.75 6.26 7.66
N SER A 220 25.93 7.51 8.07
CA SER A 220 26.43 7.85 9.41
C SER A 220 25.47 7.37 10.50
N VAL A 221 24.16 7.57 10.33
CA VAL A 221 23.14 7.08 11.27
C VAL A 221 23.08 5.55 11.27
N LEU A 222 23.24 4.88 10.13
CA LEU A 222 23.24 3.42 10.05
C LEU A 222 24.50 2.77 10.64
N SER A 223 25.58 3.53 10.81
CA SER A 223 26.83 3.02 11.37
C SER A 223 26.61 2.42 12.77
N GLY A 224 27.04 1.17 12.96
CA GLY A 224 26.88 0.43 14.22
C GLY A 224 25.50 -0.18 14.45
N ARG A 225 24.57 -0.08 13.49
CA ARG A 225 23.24 -0.71 13.56
C ARG A 225 23.16 -1.94 12.66
N GLU A 226 22.40 -2.95 13.09
CA GLU A 226 22.04 -4.08 12.22
C GLU A 226 20.83 -3.69 11.35
N LEU A 227 21.08 -3.43 10.06
CA LEU A 227 20.02 -3.08 9.11
C LEU A 227 19.31 -4.33 8.58
N VAL A 228 17.99 -4.42 8.74
CA VAL A 228 17.19 -5.55 8.22
C VAL A 228 16.81 -5.39 6.75
N GLY A 229 16.75 -4.15 6.27
CA GLY A 229 16.34 -3.82 4.92
C GLY A 229 16.01 -2.34 4.76
N ILE A 230 15.62 -1.96 3.55
CA ILE A 230 15.15 -0.62 3.20
C ILE A 230 13.72 -0.74 2.67
N PHE A 231 12.83 0.15 3.07
CA PHE A 231 11.50 0.30 2.49
C PHE A 231 11.46 1.63 1.73
N ASP A 232 11.36 1.61 0.42
CA ASP A 232 11.23 2.81 -0.40
C ASP A 232 9.76 3.06 -0.77
N ALA A 233 9.11 3.93 0.00
CA ALA A 233 7.71 4.29 -0.20
C ALA A 233 7.48 5.27 -1.36
N ILE A 234 8.53 5.68 -2.07
CA ILE A 234 8.46 6.54 -3.26
C ILE A 234 8.70 5.69 -4.50
N SER A 235 9.81 4.93 -4.51
CA SER A 235 10.20 4.02 -5.58
C SER A 235 10.33 4.69 -6.96
N GLU A 236 10.74 5.95 -6.99
CA GLU A 236 11.01 6.69 -8.23
C GLU A 236 12.52 6.93 -8.37
N PRO A 237 13.05 7.35 -9.54
CA PRO A 237 14.48 7.55 -9.73
C PRO A 237 15.14 8.44 -8.66
N GLU A 238 14.43 9.45 -8.15
CA GLU A 238 14.88 10.35 -7.10
C GLU A 238 15.06 9.70 -5.71
N SER A 239 14.38 8.58 -5.43
CA SER A 239 14.59 7.81 -4.20
C SER A 239 15.53 6.63 -4.44
N MET A 240 15.41 5.95 -5.58
CA MET A 240 16.20 4.77 -5.90
C MET A 240 17.70 5.06 -6.05
N ARG A 241 18.08 6.23 -6.58
CA ARG A 241 19.49 6.64 -6.70
C ARG A 241 20.17 6.78 -5.35
N PRO A 242 19.72 7.65 -4.42
CA PRO A 242 20.36 7.76 -3.12
C PRO A 242 20.28 6.45 -2.31
N VAL A 243 19.20 5.67 -2.43
CA VAL A 243 19.14 4.33 -1.81
C VAL A 243 20.23 3.40 -2.35
N SER A 244 20.48 3.40 -3.67
CA SER A 244 21.58 2.63 -4.27
C SER A 244 22.95 3.08 -3.76
N GLU A 245 23.18 4.40 -3.67
CA GLU A 245 24.44 4.96 -3.14
C GLU A 245 24.67 4.65 -1.65
N ILE A 246 23.59 4.55 -0.86
CA ILE A 246 23.64 4.09 0.53
C ILE A 246 24.06 2.61 0.57
N LEU A 247 23.42 1.75 -0.25
CA LEU A 247 23.72 0.32 -0.30
C LEU A 247 25.15 0.01 -0.78
N ASP A 248 25.71 0.85 -1.63
CA ASP A 248 27.13 0.74 -2.02
C ASP A 248 28.10 0.95 -0.86
N GLN A 249 27.65 1.60 0.21
CA GLN A 249 28.44 1.87 1.41
C GLN A 249 28.11 0.93 2.59
N VAL A 250 26.85 0.50 2.71
CA VAL A 250 26.40 -0.35 3.85
C VAL A 250 26.28 -1.84 3.51
N GLY A 251 26.39 -2.21 2.23
CA GLY A 251 26.31 -3.60 1.76
C GLY A 251 24.94 -3.98 1.20
N SER A 252 24.82 -5.25 0.78
CA SER A 252 23.62 -5.74 0.11
C SER A 252 22.45 -5.95 1.07
N HIS A 253 21.30 -5.37 0.74
CA HIS A 253 20.06 -5.56 1.50
C HIS A 253 18.84 -5.66 0.58
N LYS A 254 17.77 -6.27 1.11
CA LYS A 254 16.46 -6.24 0.48
C LYS A 254 15.87 -4.84 0.54
N VAL A 255 15.28 -4.42 -0.58
CA VAL A 255 14.58 -3.14 -0.69
C VAL A 255 13.13 -3.39 -1.10
N GLY A 256 12.19 -3.05 -0.21
CA GLY A 256 10.77 -3.06 -0.49
C GLY A 256 10.38 -1.88 -1.37
N LEU A 257 9.81 -2.15 -2.54
CA LEU A 257 9.40 -1.17 -3.53
C LEU A 257 7.86 -1.11 -3.64
N VAL A 258 7.34 0.07 -3.96
CA VAL A 258 5.92 0.32 -4.21
C VAL A 258 5.60 0.49 -5.70
N VAL A 259 6.60 0.73 -6.55
CA VAL A 259 6.51 0.64 -8.01
C VAL A 259 7.75 -0.07 -8.59
N PRO A 260 7.65 -0.70 -9.77
CA PRO A 260 8.79 -1.34 -10.41
C PRO A 260 9.94 -0.35 -10.69
N PRO A 261 11.21 -0.78 -10.59
CA PRO A 261 12.33 0.08 -10.92
C PRO A 261 12.39 0.41 -12.41
N THR A 262 12.69 1.68 -12.70
CA THR A 262 12.80 2.24 -14.07
C THR A 262 14.23 2.66 -14.43
N ILE A 263 15.17 2.47 -13.51
CA ILE A 263 16.59 2.79 -13.67
C ILE A 263 17.45 1.57 -13.34
N GLU A 264 18.70 1.59 -13.79
CA GLU A 264 19.71 0.64 -13.31
C GLU A 264 20.00 0.91 -11.83
N LEU A 265 20.04 -0.17 -11.04
CA LEU A 265 20.23 -0.12 -9.59
C LEU A 265 21.60 -0.69 -9.23
N SER A 266 22.09 -0.34 -8.04
CA SER A 266 23.30 -0.96 -7.50
C SER A 266 23.17 -2.49 -7.47
N LYS A 267 24.29 -3.20 -7.69
CA LYS A 267 24.37 -4.66 -7.46
C LYS A 267 24.04 -5.08 -6.02
N ASN A 268 24.13 -4.15 -5.07
CA ASN A 268 23.79 -4.35 -3.66
C ASN A 268 22.29 -4.16 -3.38
N PHE A 269 21.54 -3.69 -4.37
CA PHE A 269 20.09 -3.51 -4.31
C PHE A 269 19.39 -4.82 -4.65
N ILE A 270 18.76 -5.45 -3.66
CA ILE A 270 17.94 -6.65 -3.87
C ILE A 270 16.46 -6.22 -3.91
N PRO A 271 15.89 -5.90 -5.09
CA PRO A 271 14.54 -5.37 -5.17
C PRO A 271 13.52 -6.43 -4.79
N THR A 272 12.55 -6.02 -3.98
CA THR A 272 11.39 -6.82 -3.62
C THR A 272 10.16 -5.96 -3.94
N LEU A 273 9.25 -6.49 -4.74
CA LEU A 273 8.09 -5.75 -5.24
C LEU A 273 6.85 -6.61 -5.07
N CYS A 274 5.81 -6.00 -4.49
CA CYS A 274 4.48 -6.58 -4.48
C CYS A 274 3.98 -6.71 -5.93
N LYS A 275 4.12 -7.89 -6.52
CA LYS A 275 3.48 -8.20 -7.80
C LYS A 275 1.98 -8.34 -7.52
N ALA A 276 1.17 -7.53 -8.20
CA ALA A 276 -0.29 -7.63 -8.16
C ALA A 276 -0.80 -8.87 -8.94
N SER A 277 -0.27 -10.06 -8.63
CA SER A 277 -0.72 -11.32 -9.19
C SER A 277 -1.39 -12.15 -8.11
N HIS A 278 -2.52 -12.76 -8.49
CA HIS A 278 -3.40 -13.56 -7.63
C HIS A 278 -2.66 -14.67 -6.85
N GLU A 279 -1.52 -15.15 -7.36
CA GLU A 279 -0.70 -16.22 -6.78
C GLU A 279 0.05 -15.85 -5.48
N HIS A 280 0.08 -14.58 -5.08
CA HIS A 280 0.86 -14.13 -3.92
C HIS A 280 0.00 -13.55 -2.77
N ILE A 281 -1.32 -13.56 -2.92
CA ILE A 281 -2.27 -12.99 -1.93
C ILE A 281 -2.95 -14.10 -1.08
N LEU A 282 -2.64 -15.37 -1.37
CA LEU A 282 -3.08 -16.55 -0.61
C LEU A 282 -1.89 -17.20 0.12
#